data_AF-A0A9P6VFV4-F1
#
_entry.id   AF-A0A9P6VFV4-F1
#
_cell.length_a   1.000
_cell.length_b   1.000
_cell.length_c   1.000
_cell.angle_alpha   90.00
_cell.angle_beta   90.00
_cell.angle_gamma   90.00
#
_symmetry.space_group_name_H-M   'P 1'
#
loop_
_entity.id
_entity.type
_entity.pdbx_description
1 polymer ?
#
loop_
_entity_poly.entity_id
_entity_poly.type
_entity_poly.pdbx_seq_one_letter_code
_entity_poly.pdbx_strand_id
1 'polypeptide(L)'
;MDPALVKYNNMMVNRHKYFRWTGRTARITLAYMVAFPAFMGYLAFTTDVSDIYGIKRMVLTNLQGKWNMRGKRRGDTIVEF
;
A
#
# COMPACT_ATOMS: atom_id res chain seq x y z
N MET A 1 34.05 4.31 23.14
CA MET A 1 33.18 4.50 21.97
C MET A 1 33.54 5.84 21.35
N ASP A 2 33.62 5.94 20.02
CA ASP A 2 33.90 7.21 19.36
C ASP A 2 32.76 8.22 19.66
N PRO A 3 33.08 9.40 20.22
CA PRO A 3 32.08 10.43 20.51
C PRO A 3 31.26 10.85 19.29
N ALA A 4 31.82 10.80 18.07
CA ALA A 4 31.09 11.16 16.86
C ALA A 4 29.98 10.15 16.53
N LEU A 5 30.25 8.84 16.68
CA LEU A 5 29.28 7.77 16.48
C LEU A 5 28.15 7.82 17.51
N VAL A 6 28.49 8.09 18.78
CA VAL A 6 27.50 8.26 19.85
C VAL A 6 26.59 9.47 19.56
N LYS A 7 27.16 10.60 19.12
CA LYS A 7 26.40 11.78 18.73
C LYS A 7 25.47 11.50 17.55
N TYR A 8 25.96 10.82 16.51
CA TYR A 8 25.15 10.44 15.34
C TYR A 8 23.92 9.60 15.73
N ASN A 9 24.12 8.57 16.56
CA ASN A 9 23.02 7.74 17.04
C ASN A 9 22.00 8.58 17.84
N ASN A 10 22.48 9.44 18.73
CA ASN A 10 21.62 10.35 19.50
C ASN A 10 20.84 11.33 18.60
N MET A 11 21.40 11.79 17.47
CA MET A 11 20.68 12.64 16.52
C MET A 11 19.57 11.88 15.77
N MET A 12 19.76 10.59 15.47
CA MET A 12 18.71 9.78 14.85
C MET A 12 17.55 9.48 15.80
N VAL A 13 17.87 9.05 17.02
CA VAL A 13 16.85 8.74 18.03
C VAL A 13 16.04 9.99 18.38
N ASN A 14 16.68 11.15 18.53
CA ASN A 14 16.01 12.41 18.89
C ASN A 14 15.41 13.19 17.70
N ARG A 15 15.42 12.64 16.47
CA ARG A 15 14.92 13.35 15.28
C ARG A 15 13.49 13.87 15.44
N HIS A 16 12.62 13.08 16.09
CA HIS A 16 11.22 13.43 16.31
C HIS A 16 11.04 14.71 17.16
N LYS A 17 11.99 15.03 18.05
CA LYS A 17 11.94 16.26 18.87
C LYS A 17 12.14 17.53 18.04
N TYR A 18 12.88 17.43 16.95
CA TYR A 18 13.21 18.57 16.08
C TYR A 18 12.31 18.65 14.84
N PHE A 19 11.27 17.82 14.76
CA PHE A 19 10.33 17.81 13.66
C PHE A 19 9.48 19.08 13.63
N ARG A 20 9.19 19.58 12.43
CA ARG A 20 8.36 20.75 12.20
C ARG A 20 7.50 20.56 10.96
N TRP A 21 6.25 21.01 11.03
CA TRP A 21 5.35 21.01 9.89
C TRP A 21 5.70 22.14 8.93
N THR A 22 6.38 21.78 7.85
CA THR A 22 6.61 22.66 6.69
C THR A 22 5.72 22.24 5.54
N GLY A 23 5.43 23.14 4.59
CA GLY A 23 4.63 22.80 3.41
C GLY A 23 5.20 21.61 2.60
N ARG A 24 6.53 21.44 2.58
CA ARG A 24 7.18 20.29 1.93
C ARG A 24 6.95 18.98 2.69
N THR A 25 7.21 18.98 4.00
CA THR A 25 7.04 17.76 4.82
C THR A 25 5.57 17.34 4.89
N ALA A 26 4.65 18.29 4.98
CA ALA A 26 3.21 18.02 5.04
C ALA A 26 2.67 17.34 3.78
N ARG A 27 3.10 17.79 2.60
CA ARG A 27 2.69 17.17 1.32
C ARG A 27 3.22 15.74 1.20
N ILE A 28 4.47 15.52 1.59
CA ILE A 28 5.08 14.18 1.55
C ILE A 28 4.35 13.25 2.52
N THR A 29 4.16 13.66 3.77
CA THR A 29 3.47 12.80 4.76
C THR A 29 2.04 12.50 4.34
N LEU A 30 1.27 13.46 3.83
CA LEU A 30 -0.07 13.22 3.31
C LEU A 30 -0.09 12.31 2.08
N ALA A 31 0.85 12.49 1.15
CA ALA A 31 0.93 11.65 -0.04
C ALA A 31 1.12 10.17 0.32
N TYR A 32 2.02 9.87 1.27
CA TYR A 32 2.30 8.49 1.65
C TYR A 32 1.30 7.90 2.66
N MET A 33 0.73 8.71 3.56
CA MET A 33 -0.21 8.22 4.57
C MET A 33 -1.65 8.14 4.06
N VAL A 34 -2.03 8.97 3.08
CA VAL A 34 -3.41 9.07 2.60
C VAL A 34 -3.49 8.75 1.11
N ALA A 35 -2.77 9.50 0.26
CA ALA A 35 -2.96 9.38 -1.18
C ALA A 35 -2.58 7.99 -1.70
N PHE A 36 -1.43 7.45 -1.29
CA PHE A 36 -0.97 6.13 -1.74
C PHE A 36 -1.85 4.97 -1.22
N PRO A 37 -2.20 4.89 0.08
CA PRO A 37 -3.13 3.87 0.55
C PRO A 37 -4.53 3.98 -0.06
N ALA A 38 -5.06 5.20 -0.24
CA ALA A 38 -6.35 5.40 -0.89
C ALA A 38 -6.32 5.01 -2.37
N PHE A 39 -5.23 5.32 -3.09
CA PHE A 39 -5.02 4.91 -4.46
C PHE A 39 -4.93 3.39 -4.59
N MET A 40 -4.11 2.74 -3.76
CA MET A 40 -4.01 1.28 -3.71
C MET A 40 -5.34 0.62 -3.33
N GLY A 41 -6.08 1.20 -2.38
CA GLY A 41 -7.42 0.75 -2.01
C GLY A 41 -8.40 0.88 -3.17
N TYR A 42 -8.42 2.01 -3.86
CA TYR A 42 -9.29 2.23 -5.03
C TYR A 42 -8.99 1.23 -6.14
N LEU A 43 -7.71 1.01 -6.47
CA LEU A 43 -7.33 -0.03 -7.41
C LEU A 43 -7.81 -1.40 -6.94
N ALA A 44 -7.50 -1.80 -5.71
CA ALA A 44 -7.92 -3.08 -5.17
C ALA A 44 -9.45 -3.29 -5.21
N PHE A 45 -10.25 -2.26 -4.91
CA PHE A 45 -11.71 -2.36 -4.96
C PHE A 45 -12.26 -2.41 -6.40
N THR A 46 -11.57 -1.82 -7.37
CA THR A 46 -12.03 -1.75 -8.77
C THR A 46 -11.45 -2.84 -9.66
N THR A 47 -10.33 -3.44 -9.26
CA THR A 47 -9.59 -4.46 -10.01
C THR A 47 -9.67 -5.86 -9.43
N ASP A 48 -10.46 -6.07 -8.36
CA ASP A 48 -10.99 -7.36 -7.87
C ASP A 48 -10.77 -7.58 -6.39
N VAL A 49 -11.86 -7.92 -5.69
CA VAL A 49 -11.83 -8.43 -4.32
C VAL A 49 -11.16 -9.80 -4.33
N SER A 50 -9.83 -9.79 -4.38
CA SER A 50 -8.83 -10.81 -4.00
C SER A 50 -7.66 -10.71 -4.95
N ASP A 51 -6.50 -10.25 -4.55
CA ASP A 51 -5.61 -11.11 -3.76
C ASP A 51 -4.64 -10.26 -2.93
N ILE A 52 -5.14 -9.21 -2.27
CA ILE A 52 -4.33 -8.42 -1.34
C ILE A 52 -4.76 -8.75 0.10
N TYR A 53 -3.94 -9.63 0.72
CA TYR A 53 -3.96 -10.16 2.09
C TYR A 53 -4.97 -11.28 2.40
N GLY A 54 -4.49 -12.53 2.37
CA GLY A 54 -4.60 -13.61 3.39
C GLY A 54 -5.89 -13.91 4.19
N ILE A 55 -6.93 -13.09 4.13
CA ILE A 55 -8.16 -13.16 4.94
C ILE A 55 -9.26 -13.95 4.21
N LYS A 56 -9.09 -14.20 2.91
CA LYS A 56 -10.10 -14.83 2.04
C LYS A 56 -10.30 -16.35 2.22
N ARG A 57 -9.52 -17.03 3.09
CA ARG A 57 -9.58 -18.51 3.20
C ARG A 57 -10.78 -19.05 4.00
N MET A 58 -11.58 -18.20 4.66
CA MET A 58 -12.59 -18.67 5.62
C MET A 58 -14.03 -18.73 5.07
N VAL A 59 -14.33 -18.08 3.94
CA VAL A 59 -15.72 -17.93 3.47
C VAL A 59 -15.83 -18.36 2.01
N LEU A 60 -16.56 -19.45 1.78
CA LEU A 60 -16.89 -20.04 0.47
C LEU A 60 -17.86 -19.14 -0.32
N THR A 61 -17.42 -17.94 -0.70
CA THR A 61 -18.20 -17.06 -1.59
C THR A 61 -17.41 -16.79 -2.84
N ASN A 62 -17.92 -17.28 -3.97
CA ASN A 62 -17.43 -17.10 -5.32
C ASN A 62 -17.54 -15.63 -5.79
N LEU A 63 -16.89 -14.69 -5.11
CA LEU A 63 -16.52 -13.41 -5.73
C LEU A 63 -15.30 -13.69 -6.60
N GLN A 64 -15.57 -14.12 -7.82
CA GLN A 64 -14.58 -14.07 -8.90
C GLN A 64 -14.33 -12.60 -9.18
N GLY A 65 -13.06 -12.22 -9.24
CA GLY A 65 -12.68 -10.91 -9.71
C GLY A 65 -13.19 -10.67 -11.14
N LYS A 66 -13.43 -9.40 -11.49
CA LYS A 66 -13.53 -8.85 -12.84
C LYS A 66 -12.59 -9.50 -13.84
N TRP A 67 -11.42 -10.00 -13.45
CA TRP A 67 -10.49 -10.69 -14.35
C TRP A 67 -10.37 -12.18 -14.03
N ASN A 68 -10.80 -13.03 -14.96
CA ASN A 68 -10.60 -14.48 -14.87
C ASN A 68 -9.76 -14.98 -16.05
N MET A 69 -8.55 -15.43 -15.74
CA MET A 69 -7.58 -15.90 -16.74
C MET A 69 -7.55 -17.43 -16.87
N ARG A 70 -8.29 -18.17 -16.04
CA ARG A 70 -8.23 -19.63 -16.04
C ARG A 70 -9.01 -20.21 -17.23
N GLY A 71 -8.31 -20.92 -18.11
CA GLY A 71 -8.92 -21.70 -19.20
C GLY A 71 -9.39 -20.89 -20.42
N LYS A 72 -9.10 -19.59 -20.49
CA LYS A 72 -9.45 -18.70 -21.61
C LYS A 72 -8.60 -19.01 -22.86
N ARG A 73 -9.20 -18.94 -24.05
CA ARG A 73 -8.53 -19.17 -25.35
C ARG A 73 -8.28 -17.85 -26.09
N ARG A 74 -7.51 -17.90 -27.18
CA ARG A 74 -7.25 -16.70 -28.02
C ARG A 74 -8.58 -16.14 -28.54
N GLY A 75 -8.87 -14.89 -28.18
CA GLY A 75 -10.11 -14.20 -28.57
C GLY A 75 -11.21 -14.16 -27.49
N ASP A 76 -11.07 -14.89 -26.37
CA ASP A 76 -12.06 -14.85 -25.28
C ASP A 76 -11.89 -13.60 -24.40
N THR A 77 -13.01 -13.06 -23.90
CA THR A 77 -13.00 -11.93 -22.97
C THR A 77 -12.53 -12.36 -21.57
N ILE A 78 -11.55 -11.62 -21.05
CA ILE A 78 -10.93 -11.84 -19.73
C ILE A 78 -11.77 -11.15 -18.63
N VAL A 79 -12.57 -10.16 -19.01
CA VAL A 79 -13.49 -9.44 -18.11
C VAL A 79 -14.76 -10.26 -17.85
N GLU A 80 -15.11 -10.49 -16.59
CA GLU A 80 -16.43 -10.93 -16.13
C GLU A 80 -17.23 -9.70 -15.67
N PHE A 81 -18.46 -9.53 -16.17
CA PHE A 81 -19.34 -8.39 -15.88
C PHE A 81 -20.34 -8.72 -14.78
#